data_AF-A0A840S293-F1
#
_entry.id   AF-A0A840S293-F1
#
_cell.length_a   1.000
_cell.length_b   1.000
_cell.length_c   1.000
_cell.angle_alpha   90.00
_cell.angle_beta   90.00
_cell.angle_gamma   90.00
#
_symmetry.space_group_name_H-M   'P 1'
#
loop_
_entity.id
_entity.type
_entity.pdbx_description
1 polymer ?
#
loop_
_entity_poly.entity_id
_entity_poly.type
_entity_poly.pdbx_seq_one_letter_code
_entity_poly.pdbx_strand_id
1 'polypeptide(L)'
;MDATDFDELAGRIEGLARAVLTLAWAVECETDMDGLTLTRRWRESVPPQADAGSLRTARNTLHELAQALDALRTSHQESVLRAKLGRIGPVE
;
A
#
# COMPACT_ATOMS: atom_id res chain seq x y z
N MET A 1 -27.64 -2.73 11.99
CA MET A 1 -26.75 -3.76 11.42
C MET A 1 -26.33 -4.62 12.57
N ASP A 2 -26.47 -5.94 12.45
CA ASP A 2 -25.97 -6.86 13.47
C ASP A 2 -24.43 -6.86 13.45
N ALA A 3 -23.80 -7.15 14.59
CA ALA A 3 -22.34 -7.15 14.72
C ALA A 3 -21.70 -8.14 13.74
N THR A 4 -22.36 -9.29 13.50
CA THR A 4 -21.89 -10.31 12.56
C THR A 4 -21.86 -9.81 11.12
N ASP A 5 -22.88 -9.09 10.67
CA ASP A 5 -22.90 -8.52 9.31
C ASP A 5 -21.78 -7.49 9.13
N PHE A 6 -21.52 -6.71 10.19
CA PHE A 6 -20.46 -5.70 10.17
C PHE A 6 -19.07 -6.34 10.07
N ASP A 7 -18.82 -7.38 10.88
CA ASP A 7 -17.55 -8.11 10.88
C ASP A 7 -17.29 -8.81 9.54
N GLU A 8 -18.31 -9.39 8.93
CA GLU A 8 -18.19 -10.00 7.59
C GLU A 8 -17.81 -8.95 6.54
N LEU A 9 -18.51 -7.80 6.54
CA LEU A 9 -18.21 -6.72 5.60
C LEU A 9 -16.80 -6.16 5.82
N ALA A 10 -16.40 -5.93 7.07
CA ALA A 10 -15.06 -5.48 7.42
C ALA A 10 -14.00 -6.48 6.95
N GLY A 11 -14.22 -7.78 7.19
CA GLY A 11 -13.31 -8.84 6.73
C GLY A 11 -13.17 -8.90 5.21
N ARG A 12 -14.27 -8.69 4.46
CA ARG A 12 -14.24 -8.64 2.99
C ARG A 12 -13.48 -7.43 2.47
N ILE A 13 -13.66 -6.26 3.09
CA ILE A 13 -12.93 -5.04 2.73
C ILE A 13 -11.43 -5.22 3.01
N GLU A 14 -11.07 -5.77 4.16
CA GLU A 14 -9.67 -6.07 4.53
C GLU A 14 -9.03 -7.06 3.55
N GLY A 15 -9.74 -8.14 3.20
CA GLY A 15 -9.27 -9.12 2.22
C GLY A 15 -8.99 -8.50 0.86
N LEU A 16 -9.89 -7.63 0.38
CA LEU A 16 -9.72 -6.91 -0.88
C LEU A 16 -8.55 -5.92 -0.82
N ALA A 17 -8.43 -5.15 0.27
CA ALA A 17 -7.33 -4.23 0.50
C ALA A 17 -5.96 -4.93 0.40
N ARG A 18 -5.82 -6.10 1.06
CA ARG A 18 -4.60 -6.91 0.98
C ARG A 18 -4.33 -7.42 -0.43
N ALA A 19 -5.34 -7.94 -1.12
CA ALA A 19 -5.19 -8.42 -2.50
C ALA A 19 -4.71 -7.30 -3.44
N VAL A 20 -5.28 -6.10 -3.32
CA VAL A 20 -4.86 -4.92 -4.10
C VAL A 20 -3.42 -4.55 -3.80
N LEU A 21 -3.00 -4.52 -2.53
CA LEU A 21 -1.60 -4.24 -2.16
C LEU A 21 -0.62 -5.27 -2.73
N THR A 22 -0.96 -6.55 -2.63
CA THR A 22 -0.11 -7.63 -3.17
C THR A 22 0.02 -7.51 -4.69
N LEU A 23 -1.08 -7.24 -5.40
CA LEU A 23 -1.05 -7.06 -6.85
C LEU A 23 -0.27 -5.81 -7.27
N ALA A 24 -0.51 -4.68 -6.60
CA ALA A 24 0.21 -3.44 -6.87
C ALA A 24 1.72 -3.63 -6.67
N TRP A 25 2.12 -4.30 -5.59
CA TRP A 25 3.52 -4.60 -5.32
C TRP A 25 4.15 -5.54 -6.37
N ALA A 26 3.45 -6.63 -6.72
CA ALA A 26 3.93 -7.59 -7.73
C ALA A 26 4.13 -6.91 -9.10
N VAL A 27 3.13 -6.13 -9.53
CA VAL A 27 3.22 -5.37 -10.78
C VAL A 27 4.36 -4.36 -10.74
N GLU A 28 4.57 -3.68 -9.61
CA GLU A 28 5.67 -2.71 -9.48
C GLU A 28 7.05 -3.38 -9.58
N CYS A 29 7.19 -4.59 -9.04
CA CYS A 29 8.44 -5.34 -9.09
C CYS A 29 8.72 -5.98 -10.46
N GLU A 30 7.68 -6.36 -11.20
CA GLU A 30 7.79 -7.09 -12.45
C GLU A 30 7.70 -6.19 -13.70
N THR A 31 7.27 -4.93 -13.54
CA THR A 31 7.02 -4.00 -14.65
C THR A 31 7.62 -2.62 -14.39
N ASP A 32 7.59 -1.73 -15.38
CA ASP A 32 8.02 -0.33 -15.24
C ASP A 32 6.92 0.57 -14.64
N MET A 33 6.08 0.02 -13.77
CA MET A 33 5.01 0.78 -13.13
C MET A 33 5.61 1.77 -12.13
N ASP A 34 5.28 3.05 -12.30
CA ASP A 34 5.61 4.09 -11.31
C ASP A 34 4.71 3.96 -10.08
N GLY A 35 5.19 3.19 -9.11
CA GLY A 35 4.55 3.00 -7.82
C GLY A 35 4.37 4.28 -7.01
N LEU A 36 5.28 5.25 -7.13
CA LEU A 36 5.19 6.53 -6.40
C LEU A 36 4.02 7.36 -6.93
N THR A 37 3.84 7.40 -8.25
CA THR A 37 2.65 8.02 -8.85
C THR A 37 1.37 7.31 -8.43
N LEU A 38 1.37 5.98 -8.31
CA LEU A 38 0.21 5.23 -7.83
C LEU A 38 -0.20 5.65 -6.40
N THR A 39 0.74 5.64 -5.44
CA THR A 39 0.43 6.01 -4.05
C THR A 39 0.05 7.48 -3.92
N ARG A 40 0.63 8.37 -4.73
CA ARG A 40 0.20 9.78 -4.83
C ARG A 40 -1.26 9.88 -5.30
N ARG A 41 -1.61 9.20 -6.40
CA ARG A 41 -2.99 9.21 -6.93
C ARG A 41 -4.01 8.66 -5.94
N TRP A 42 -3.65 7.65 -5.15
CA TRP A 42 -4.53 7.14 -4.10
C TRP A 42 -4.83 8.21 -3.03
N ARG A 43 -3.81 8.93 -2.55
CA ARG A 43 -3.99 10.02 -1.58
C ARG A 43 -4.85 11.17 -2.13
N GLU A 44 -4.73 11.44 -3.41
CA GLU A 44 -5.42 12.54 -4.10
C GLU A 44 -6.82 12.15 -4.63
N SER A 45 -7.16 10.86 -4.62
CA SER A 45 -8.37 10.33 -5.27
C SER A 45 -9.69 10.81 -4.66
N VAL A 46 -9.69 11.16 -3.37
CA VAL A 46 -10.86 11.73 -2.69
C VAL A 46 -10.59 13.19 -2.37
N PRO A 47 -11.39 14.14 -2.90
CA PRO A 47 -11.19 15.56 -2.67
C PRO A 47 -11.16 15.91 -1.18
N PRO A 48 -10.29 16.83 -0.72
CA PRO A 48 -10.24 17.25 0.69
C PRO A 48 -11.57 17.82 1.19
N GLN A 49 -12.38 18.36 0.27
CA GLN A 49 -13.65 19.05 0.51
C GLN A 49 -14.84 18.09 0.62
N ALA A 50 -14.60 16.80 0.45
CA ALA A 50 -15.60 15.75 0.58
C ALA A 50 -15.89 15.48 2.07
N ASP A 51 -16.62 16.38 2.73
CA ASP A 51 -16.87 16.34 4.17
C ASP A 51 -17.99 15.37 4.60
N ALA A 52 -18.61 14.67 3.65
CA ALA A 52 -19.55 13.60 3.95
C ALA A 52 -18.82 12.42 4.64
N GLY A 53 -19.38 11.90 5.74
CA GLY A 53 -18.72 10.91 6.60
C GLY A 53 -18.15 9.69 5.86
N SER A 54 -18.86 9.17 4.85
CA SER A 54 -18.40 8.04 4.03
C SER A 54 -17.18 8.36 3.15
N LEU A 55 -17.08 9.59 2.65
CA LEU A 55 -15.95 10.04 1.83
C LEU A 55 -14.70 10.25 2.69
N ARG A 56 -14.86 10.67 3.94
CA ARG A 56 -13.76 10.74 4.91
C ARG A 56 -13.16 9.35 5.16
N THR A 57 -14.00 8.34 5.39
CA THR A 57 -13.54 6.95 5.59
C THR A 57 -12.80 6.43 4.36
N ALA A 58 -13.38 6.61 3.16
CA ALA A 58 -12.73 6.20 1.91
C ALA A 58 -11.35 6.87 1.73
N ARG A 59 -11.25 8.17 2.01
CA ARG A 59 -9.98 8.91 1.94
C ARG A 59 -8.94 8.33 2.91
N ASN A 60 -9.33 8.04 4.14
CA ASN A 60 -8.43 7.50 5.16
C ASN A 60 -7.93 6.11 4.74
N THR A 61 -8.82 5.23 4.29
CA THR A 61 -8.44 3.89 3.79
C THR A 61 -7.44 3.99 2.63
N LEU A 62 -7.64 4.91 1.68
CA LEU A 62 -6.70 5.09 0.56
C LEU A 62 -5.34 5.64 1.01
N HIS A 63 -5.30 6.46 2.07
CA HIS A 63 -4.05 6.89 2.68
C HIS A 63 -3.32 5.73 3.38
N GLU A 64 -4.05 4.90 4.12
CA GLU A 64 -3.50 3.72 4.80
C GLU A 64 -2.93 2.71 3.80
N LEU A 65 -3.64 2.45 2.70
CA LEU A 65 -3.15 1.63 1.60
C LEU A 65 -1.86 2.21 0.98
N ALA A 66 -1.83 3.52 0.73
CA ALA A 66 -0.65 4.18 0.20
C ALA A 66 0.56 4.07 1.15
N GLN A 67 0.32 4.24 2.46
CA GLN A 67 1.35 4.07 3.49
C GLN A 67 1.87 2.63 3.57
N ALA A 68 0.98 1.64 3.51
CA ALA A 68 1.37 0.23 3.53
C ALA A 68 2.25 -0.12 2.32
N LEU A 69 1.90 0.34 1.12
CA LEU A 69 2.70 0.10 -0.08
C LEU A 69 4.06 0.83 -0.04
N ASP A 70 4.11 2.05 0.50
CA ASP A 70 5.37 2.77 0.72
C ASP A 70 6.28 2.03 1.72
N ALA A 71 5.72 1.46 2.80
CA ALA A 71 6.49 0.67 3.76
C ALA A 71 7.11 -0.59 3.14
N LEU A 72 6.38 -1.27 2.24
CA LEU A 72 6.91 -2.41 1.48
C LEU A 72 8.11 -2.00 0.62
N ARG A 73 8.03 -0.85 -0.06
CA ARG A 73 9.15 -0.29 -0.84
C ARG A 73 10.37 -0.02 0.02
N THR A 74 10.20 0.67 1.15
CA THR A 74 11.32 0.98 2.05
C THR A 74 11.99 -0.30 2.53
N SER A 75 11.21 -1.29 2.98
CA SER A 75 11.74 -2.59 3.41
C SER A 75 12.50 -3.32 2.28
N HIS A 76 11.96 -3.29 1.06
CA HIS A 76 12.62 -3.88 -0.10
C HIS A 76 13.95 -3.19 -0.43
N GLN A 77 13.97 -1.86 -0.46
CA GLN A 77 15.18 -1.07 -0.72
C GLN A 77 16.26 -1.33 0.33
N GLU A 78 15.90 -1.39 1.61
CA GLU A 78 16.82 -1.74 2.70
C GLU A 78 17.40 -3.15 2.53
N SER A 79 16.55 -4.13 2.17
CA SER A 79 16.98 -5.50 1.89
C SER A 79 17.97 -5.57 0.73
N VAL A 80 17.67 -4.88 -0.37
CA VAL A 80 18.56 -4.81 -1.54
C VAL A 80 19.88 -4.13 -1.19
N LEU A 81 19.86 -3.05 -0.42
CA LEU A 81 21.07 -2.34 0.01
C LEU A 81 21.95 -3.23 0.89
N ARG A 82 21.34 -3.93 1.87
CA ARG A 82 22.06 -4.90 2.72
C ARG A 82 22.68 -6.03 1.91
N ALA A 83 21.94 -6.58 0.94
CA ALA A 83 22.45 -7.62 0.06
C ALA A 83 23.64 -7.14 -0.81
N LYS A 84 23.62 -5.89 -1.26
CA LYS A 84 24.75 -5.29 -2.00
C LYS A 84 25.97 -5.09 -1.10
N LEU A 85 25.80 -4.55 0.10
CA LEU A 85 26.90 -4.33 1.05
C LEU A 85 27.55 -5.65 1.51
N GLY A 86 26.77 -6.71 1.70
CA GLY A 86 27.29 -8.04 2.04
C GLY A 86 28.09 -8.71 0.92
N ARG A 87 27.90 -8.30 -0.35
CA ARG A 87 28.69 -8.82 -1.50
C ARG A 87 30.02 -8.08 -1.72
N ILE A 88 30.27 -6.98 -0.99
CA ILE A 88 31.51 -6.18 -1.08
C ILE A 88 32.38 -6.42 0.19
N GLY A 89 32.31 -7.63 0.77
CA GLY A 89 33.24 -8.11 1.79
C GLY A 89 34.65 -8.32 1.20
N PRO A 90 35.71 -8.27 2.03
CA PRO A 90 37.02 -7.73 1.63
C PRO A 90 37.66 -8.55 0.50
N VAL A 91 38.23 -7.83 -0.46
CA VAL A 91 39.25 -8.37 -1.36
C VAL A 91 40.47 -8.63 -0.49
N GLU A 92 40.76 -9.91 -0.25
CA GLU A 92 42.05 -10.36 0.34
C GLU A 92 43.24 -9.93 -0.52
#